data_AF-A0A399ZYJ1-F1
#
_entry.id   AF-A0A399ZYJ1-F1
#
_cell.length_a   1.000
_cell.length_b   1.000
_cell.length_c   1.000
_cell.angle_alpha   90.00
_cell.angle_beta   90.00
_cell.angle_gamma   90.00
#
_symmetry.space_group_name_H-M   'P 1'
#
loop_
_entity.id
_entity.type
_entity.pdbx_description
1 polymer ?
#
loop_
_entity_poly.entity_id
_entity_poly.type
_entity_poly.pdbx_seq_one_letter_code
_entity_poly.pdbx_strand_id
1 'polypeptide(L)' 'MPVSTLTLDELKETSLEEIIYRVLREQLLLKIRLADGQTVHIQPEPKLTPLPVLEGFVPDGWKDAIYA' A
#
# COMPACT_ATOMS: atom_id res chain seq x y z
N MET A 1 2.38 7.99 -7.54
CA MET A 1 0.93 7.84 -7.30
C MET A 1 0.36 9.19 -6.91
N PRO A 2 -0.80 9.58 -7.47
CA PRO A 2 -1.55 10.75 -7.02
C PRO A 2 -2.05 10.54 -5.58
N VAL A 3 -2.07 11.62 -4.80
CA VAL A 3 -2.49 11.61 -3.39
C VAL A 3 -3.69 12.54 -3.23
N SER A 4 -4.77 12.00 -2.70
CA SER A 4 -5.99 12.75 -2.40
C SER A 4 -6.24 12.71 -0.90
N THR A 5 -6.56 13.86 -0.30
CA THR A 5 -6.89 13.95 1.14
C THR A 5 -8.36 14.33 1.27
N LEU A 6 -9.11 13.56 2.04
CA LEU A 6 -10.51 13.80 2.37
C LEU A 6 -10.71 13.76 3.87
N THR A 7 -11.72 14.45 4.35
CA THR A 7 -12.19 14.35 5.73
C THR A 7 -13.27 13.27 5.86
N LEU A 8 -13.48 12.75 7.07
CA LEU A 8 -14.53 11.76 7.31
C LEU A 8 -15.93 12.29 6.93
N ASP A 9 -16.18 13.58 7.11
CA ASP A 9 -17.46 14.21 6.74
C ASP A 9 -17.71 14.19 5.23
N GLU A 10 -16.68 14.39 4.40
CA GLU A 10 -16.80 14.29 2.93
C GLU A 10 -17.09 12.85 2.45
N LEU A 11 -16.76 11.85 3.26
CA LEU A 11 -17.00 10.44 2.94
C LEU A 11 -18.40 9.96 3.35
N LYS A 12 -19.12 10.71 4.20
CA LYS A 12 -20.47 10.30 4.67
C LYS A 12 -21.50 10.24 3.54
N GLU A 13 -21.32 11.03 2.50
CA GLU A 13 -22.22 11.07 1.34
C GLU A 13 -21.81 10.07 0.24
N THR A 14 -20.66 9.41 0.38
CA THR A 14 -20.12 8.49 -0.62
C THR A 14 -20.17 7.06 -0.09
N SER A 15 -20.63 6.10 -0.91
CA SER A 15 -20.59 4.69 -0.51
C SER A 15 -19.14 4.19 -0.43
N LEU A 16 -18.89 3.25 0.48
CA LEU A 16 -17.57 2.60 0.60
C LEU A 16 -17.16 1.93 -0.73
N GLU A 17 -18.13 1.36 -1.45
CA GLU A 17 -17.92 0.72 -2.75
C GLU A 17 -17.40 1.71 -3.80
N GLU A 18 -17.99 2.91 -3.86
CA GLU A 18 -17.56 3.98 -4.78
C GLU A 18 -16.13 4.44 -4.44
N ILE A 19 -15.80 4.54 -3.15
CA ILE A 19 -14.46 4.90 -2.67
C ILE A 19 -13.44 3.85 -3.11
N ILE A 20 -13.74 2.57 -2.91
CA ILE A 20 -12.86 1.46 -3.33
C ILE A 20 -12.68 1.47 -4.85
N TYR A 21 -13.77 1.65 -5.61
CA TYR A 21 -13.73 1.66 -7.06
C TYR A 21 -12.89 2.83 -7.59
N ARG A 22 -13.02 4.01 -6.99
CA ARG A 22 -12.22 5.19 -7.32
C ARG A 22 -10.74 4.99 -7.03
N VAL A 23 -10.40 4.44 -5.86
CA VAL A 23 -9.01 4.14 -5.47
C VAL A 23 -8.34 3.18 -6.45
N LEU A 24 -9.06 2.14 -6.89
CA LEU A 24 -8.57 1.17 -7.88
C LEU A 24 -8.46 1.77 -9.29
N ARG A 25 -9.48 2.51 -9.74
CA ARG A 25 -9.54 3.08 -11.09
C ARG A 25 -8.50 4.17 -11.31
N GLU A 26 -8.33 5.04 -10.32
CA GLU A 26 -7.40 6.18 -10.41
C GLU A 26 -5.99 5.85 -9.92
N GLN A 27 -5.77 4.63 -9.39
CA GLN A 27 -4.48 4.19 -8.83
C GLN A 27 -3.90 5.21 -7.83
N LEU A 28 -4.75 5.69 -6.92
CA LEU A 28 -4.44 6.79 -6.01
C LEU A 28 -4.27 6.35 -4.56
N LEU A 29 -3.54 7.14 -3.79
CA LEU A 29 -3.50 7.04 -2.33
C LEU A 29 -4.55 7.99 -1.76
N LEU A 30 -5.57 7.42 -1.12
CA LEU A 30 -6.58 8.20 -0.41
C LEU A 30 -6.21 8.32 1.07
N LYS A 31 -6.05 9.54 1.54
CA LYS A 31 -5.83 9.85 2.96
C LYS A 31 -7.12 10.37 3.56
N ILE A 32 -7.58 9.73 4.62
CA ILE A 32 -8.79 10.09 5.34
C ILE A 32 -8.38 10.66 6.68
N ARG A 33 -8.63 11.95 6.89
CA ARG A 33 -8.35 12.60 8.17
C ARG A 33 -9.56 12.50 9.08
N LEU A 34 -9.36 11.92 10.25
CA LEU A 34 -10.35 11.78 11.32
C LEU A 34 -10.35 13.03 12.21
N ALA A 35 -11.47 13.27 12.90
CA ALA A 35 -11.68 14.44 13.75
C ALA A 35 -10.72 14.50 14.96
N ASP A 36 -10.19 13.35 15.37
CA ASP A 36 -9.20 13.20 16.44
C ASP A 36 -7.75 13.42 15.97
N GLY A 37 -7.57 13.79 14.69
CA GLY A 37 -6.26 14.02 14.10
C GLY A 37 -5.58 12.76 13.56
N GLN A 38 -6.19 11.57 13.73
CA GLN A 38 -5.69 10.35 13.11
C GLN A 38 -5.90 10.36 11.59
N THR A 39 -5.08 9.59 10.87
CA THR A 39 -5.17 9.49 9.41
C THR A 39 -5.21 8.03 8.99
N VAL A 40 -6.21 7.68 8.17
CA VAL A 40 -6.33 6.36 7.53
C VAL A 40 -5.90 6.46 6.08
N HIS A 41 -5.15 5.47 5.59
CA HIS A 41 -4.71 5.41 4.21
C HIS A 41 -5.40 4.26 3.49
N ILE A 42 -6.01 4.53 2.35
CA ILE A 42 -6.52 3.51 1.42
C ILE A 42 -5.71 3.62 0.14
N GLN A 43 -5.07 2.53 -0.25
CA GLN A 43 -4.29 2.45 -1.48
C GLN A 43 -4.57 1.13 -2.19
N PRO A 44 -4.54 1.11 -3.52
CA PRO A 44 -4.53 -0.15 -4.27
C PRO A 44 -3.31 -0.96 -3.85
N GLU A 45 -3.47 -2.27 -3.80
CA GLU A 45 -2.35 -3.16 -3.58
C GLU A 45 -1.34 -2.98 -4.72
N PRO A 46 -0.07 -2.63 -4.42
CA PRO A 46 0.93 -2.45 -5.45
C PRO A 46 1.18 -3.80 -6.12
N LYS A 47 1.10 -3.82 -7.44
CA LYS A 47 1.48 -5.00 -8.22
C LYS A 47 3.01 -5.12 -8.19
N LEU A 48 3.52 -5.88 -7.24
CA LEU A 48 4.95 -6.12 -7.10
C LEU A 48 5.45 -6.95 -8.28
N THR A 49 6.54 -6.51 -8.90
CA THR A 49 7.28 -7.36 -9.82
C THR A 49 7.95 -8.47 -9.01
N PRO A 50 7.93 -9.72 -9.49
CA PRO A 50 8.69 -10.77 -8.85
C PRO A 50 10.17 -10.37 -8.80
N LEU A 51 10.84 -10.75 -7.72
CA LEU A 51 12.27 -10.51 -7.59
C LEU A 51 12.99 -11.17 -8.78
N PRO A 52 13.97 -10.49 -9.40
CA PRO A 52 14.77 -11.12 -10.42
C PRO A 52 15.48 -12.32 -9.81
N VAL A 53 15.49 -13.43 -10.54
CA VAL A 53 16.38 -14.54 -10.21
C VAL A 53 17.80 -14.04 -10.47
N LEU A 54 18.57 -13.86 -9.40
CA LEU A 54 19.96 -13.48 -9.50
C LEU A 54 20.76 -14.70 -9.95
N GLU A 55 21.59 -14.53 -10.98
CA GLU A 55 22.58 -15.55 -11.32
C GLU A 55 23.59 -15.65 -10.17
N GLY A 56 23.67 -16.83 -9.55
CA GLY A 56 24.55 -17.05 -8.41
C GLY A 56 24.29 -18.38 -7.73
N PHE A 57 25.31 -18.89 -7.06
CA PHE A 57 25.24 -20.07 -6.21
C PHE A 57 25.29 -19.61 -4.76
N VAL A 58 24.33 -20.05 -3.96
CA VAL A 58 24.32 -19.84 -2.52
C VAL A 58 24.91 -21.11 -1.88
N PRO A 59 26.13 -21.08 -1.33
CA PRO A 59 26.76 -22.28 -0.76
C PRO A 59 25.98 -22.79 0.44
N ASP A 60 25.82 -24.10 0.58
CA ASP A 60 25.23 -24.68 1.78
C ASP A 60 25.97 -24.23 3.06
N GLY A 61 25.23 -23.88 4.10
CA GLY A 61 25.77 -23.46 5.41
C GLY A 61 26.34 -22.03 5.49
N TRP A 62 26.24 -21.21 4.43
CA TRP A 62 26.76 -19.83 4.44
C TRP A 62 26.17 -18.95 5.56
N LYS A 63 24.89 -19.13 5.90
CA LYS A 63 24.23 -18.35 6.96
C LYS A 63 24.81 -18.71 8.32
N ASP A 64 24.93 -20.01 8.58
CA ASP A 64 25.46 -20.53 9.83
C ASP A 64 26.91 -20.07 10.06
N ALA A 65 27.71 -19.91 9.00
CA ALA A 65 29.07 -19.40 9.11
C ALA A 65 29.17 -17.91 9.47
N ILE A 66 28.17 -17.09 9.14
CA ILE A 66 28.18 -15.63 9.38
C ILE A 66 27.49 -15.26 10.70
N TYR A 67 26.46 -16.01 11.07
CA TYR A 67 25.60 -15.68 12.21
C TYR A 67 25.80 -16.58 13.44
N ALA A 68 26.86 -17.40 13.45
CA ALA A 68 27.27 -18.16 14.63
C ALA A 68 27.82 -17.28 15.76
#